data_AF-A0A1S1V6W6-F1
#
_entry.id   AF-A0A1S1V6W6-F1
#
_cell.length_a   1.000
_cell.length_b   1.000
_cell.length_c   1.000
_cell.angle_alpha   90.00
_cell.angle_beta   90.00
_cell.angle_gamma   90.00
#
_symmetry.space_group_name_H-M   'P 1'
#
loop_
_entity.id
_entity.type
_entity.pdbx_description
1 polymer ?
#
loop_
_entity_poly.entity_id
_entity_poly.type
_entity_poly.pdbx_seq_one_letter_code
_entity_poly.pdbx_strand_id
1 'polypeptide(L)' 'MKAWKIKAYATLVRLERYDLEPVEGGTKSVVEEEYRIAVAEYLLTGEIVA' A
#
# COMPACT_ATOMS: atom_id res chain seq x y z
N MET A 1 9.45 4.38 -9.08
CA MET A 1 8.64 4.31 -7.84
C MET A 1 9.26 5.22 -6.78
N LYS A 2 8.48 6.03 -6.04
CA LYS A 2 9.04 6.90 -4.98
C LYS A 2 8.92 6.25 -3.61
N ALA A 3 10.03 6.07 -2.89
CA ALA A 3 10.05 5.40 -1.58
C ALA A 3 9.11 6.02 -0.54
N TRP A 4 8.97 7.35 -0.53
CA TRP A 4 8.04 8.03 0.39
C TRP A 4 6.58 7.66 0.12
N LYS A 5 6.21 7.37 -1.15
CA LYS A 5 4.85 7.01 -1.53
C LYS A 5 4.50 5.59 -1.07
N ILE A 6 5.46 4.67 -1.10
CA ILE A 6 5.34 3.33 -0.51
C ILE A 6 5.04 3.43 0.99
N LYS A 7 5.82 4.22 1.74
CA LYS A 7 5.61 4.44 3.18
C LYS A 7 4.26 5.09 3.49
N ALA A 8 3.85 6.07 2.68
CA ALA A 8 2.56 6.72 2.84
C ALA A 8 1.40 5.73 2.63
N TYR A 9 1.43 4.95 1.54
CA TYR A 9 0.42 3.92 1.28
C TYR A 9 0.39 2.84 2.37
N ALA A 10 1.54 2.32 2.79
CA ALA A 10 1.61 1.37 3.89
C ALA A 10 1.02 1.92 5.20
N THR A 11 1.24 3.20 5.48
CA THR A 11 0.64 3.87 6.64
C THR A 11 -0.89 3.94 6.50
N LEU A 12 -1.40 4.33 5.33
CA LEU A 12 -2.84 4.42 5.07
C LEU A 12 -3.54 3.06 5.12
N VAL A 13 -2.87 2.00 4.64
CA VAL A 13 -3.36 0.62 4.73
C VAL A 13 -3.41 0.15 6.18
N ARG A 14 -2.36 0.38 6.97
CA ARG A 14 -2.34 0.04 8.42
C ARG A 14 -3.40 0.79 9.22
N LEU A 15 -3.75 2.00 8.81
CA LEU A 15 -4.82 2.81 9.41
C LEU A 15 -6.20 2.47 8.84
N GLU A 16 -6.32 1.43 8.01
CA GLU A 16 -7.55 0.99 7.36
C GLU A 16 -8.25 2.09 6.54
N ARG A 17 -7.50 3.10 6.07
CA ARG A 17 -8.01 4.18 5.21
C ARG A 17 -7.94 3.82 3.73
N TYR A 18 -7.00 2.94 3.39
CA TYR A 18 -6.83 2.40 2.04
C TYR A 18 -6.86 0.88 2.08
N ASP A 19 -7.39 0.28 1.02
CA ASP A 19 -7.20 -1.14 0.77
C ASP A 19 -5.94 -1.35 -0.09
N LEU A 20 -5.18 -2.41 0.21
CA LEU A 20 -3.99 -2.77 -0.57
C LEU A 20 -4.37 -3.23 -1.98
N GLU A 21 -5.48 -3.95 -2.08
CA GLU A 21 -6.07 -4.43 -3.33
C GLU A 21 -7.57 -4.11 -3.34
N PRO A 22 -8.22 -4.06 -4.50
CA PRO A 22 -9.66 -3.87 -4.57
C PRO A 22 -10.40 -4.97 -3.79
N VAL A 23 -11.31 -4.59 -2.90
CA VAL A 23 -12.20 -5.50 -2.18
C VAL A 23 -13.61 -5.34 -2.72
N GLU A 24 -14.31 -6.44 -2.98
CA GLU A 24 -15.69 -6.41 -3.44
C GLU A 24 -16.60 -5.69 -2.44
N GLY A 25 -17.34 -4.69 -2.91
CA GLY A 25 -18.17 -3.83 -2.05
C GLY A 25 -17.40 -2.85 -1.16
N GLY A 26 -16.08 -2.73 -1.31
CA GLY A 26 -15.24 -1.79 -0.57
C GLY A 26 -15.50 -0.33 -0.94
N THR A 27 -15.49 0.55 0.06
CA THR A 27 -15.67 2.01 -0.13
C THR A 27 -14.38 2.81 0.09
N LYS A 28 -13.29 2.13 0.47
CA LYS A 28 -11.99 2.78 0.71
C LYS A 28 -11.29 3.02 -0.62
N SER A 29 -10.41 4.00 -0.64
CA SER A 29 -9.48 4.15 -1.75
C SER A 29 -8.53 2.97 -1.81
N VAL A 30 -8.01 2.65 -2.99
CA VAL A 30 -7.11 1.51 -3.20
C VAL A 30 -5.72 2.01 -3.54
N VAL A 31 -4.69 1.32 -3.06
CA VAL A 31 -3.31 1.58 -3.48
C VAL A 31 -3.21 1.47 -5.00
N GLU A 32 -2.56 2.46 -5.63
CA GLU A 32 -2.27 2.46 -7.07
C GLU A 32 -1.57 1.16 -7.46
N GLU A 33 -1.97 0.59 -8.60
CA GLU A 33 -1.52 -0.73 -9.04
C GLU A 33 0.01 -0.86 -9.07
N GLU A 34 0.70 0.15 -9.61
CA GLU A 34 2.16 0.18 -9.70
C GLU A 34 2.87 0.15 -8.33
N TYR A 35 2.16 0.44 -7.23
CA TYR A 35 2.71 0.42 -5.86
C TYR A 35 2.31 -0.80 -5.04
N ARG A 36 1.32 -1.61 -5.46
CA ARG A 36 0.73 -2.66 -4.59
C ARG A 36 1.75 -3.68 -4.09
N ILE A 37 2.57 -4.22 -4.99
CA ILE A 37 3.60 -5.21 -4.65
C ILE A 37 4.61 -4.61 -3.68
N ALA A 38 5.17 -3.44 -3.99
CA ALA A 38 6.18 -2.83 -3.13
C ALA A 38 5.64 -2.40 -1.76
N VAL A 39 4.35 -2.01 -1.69
CA VAL A 39 3.67 -1.74 -0.42
C VAL A 39 3.44 -3.04 0.36
N ALA A 40 3.04 -4.13 -0.29
CA ALA A 40 2.88 -5.44 0.33
C ALA A 40 4.21 -5.93 0.92
N GLU A 41 5.30 -5.87 0.15
CA GLU A 41 6.64 -6.23 0.59
C GLU A 41 7.06 -5.38 1.79
N TYR A 42 6.93 -4.05 1.72
CA TYR A 42 7.27 -3.17 2.83
C TYR A 42 6.41 -3.42 4.08
N LEU A 43 5.13 -3.77 3.93
CA LEU A 43 4.28 -4.12 5.06
C LEU A 43 4.75 -5.39 5.78
N LEU A 44 5.30 -6.35 5.03
CA LEU A 44 5.81 -7.63 5.55
C LEU A 44 7.23 -7.51 6.12
N THR A 45 8.14 -6.82 5.44
CA THR A 45 9.58 -6.82 5.77
C THR A 45 10.04 -5.56 6.49
N GLY A 46 9.32 -4.44 6.31
CA GLY A 46 9.77 -3.11 6.74
C GLY A 46 10.85 -2.49 5.84
N GLU A 47 11.24 -3.16 4.76
CA GLU A 47 12.30 -2.73 3.84
C GLU A 47 11.70 -2.24 2.51
N ILE A 48 12.36 -1.27 1.89
CA ILE A 48 12.03 -0.82 0.52
C ILE A 48 13.19 -1.24 -0.36
N VAL A 49 12.96 -2.25 -1.19
CA VAL A 49 13.94 -2.72 -2.17
C VAL A 49 13.81 -1.82 -3.40
N ALA A 50 14.91 -1.16 -3.76
CA ALA A 50 14.99 -0.15 -4.83
C ALA A 50 15.13 -0.79 -6.21
#